data_AF-A0A8T4QJF9-F1
#
_entry.id   AF-A0A8T4QJF9-F1
#
_cell.length_a   1.000
_cell.length_b   1.000
_cell.length_c   1.000
_cell.angle_alpha   90.00
_cell.angle_beta   90.00
_cell.angle_gamma   90.00
#
_symmetry.space_group_name_H-M   'P 1'
#
loop_
_entity.id
_entity.type
_entity.pdbx_description
1 polymer ?
#
loop_
_entity_poly.entity_id
_entity_poly.type
_entity_poly.pdbx_seq_one_letter_code
_entity_poly.pdbx_strand_id
1 'polypeptide(L)'
;MEKKHIKRASHKKLNKSRAVSKSNKNKFIFLTVAVLLVLAVSYYAASRDKVAATVYGEKIYEKRVDAIYNSLPSDSKISKALILQQIIDMKILVHYAEEQGFGLSDSAFESELKKLLASQNEPIDEFRKNIELWGITMDDYKESMEISIFIKGVLENNAEAAANIIEQGRKTADIVIYSEYK
;
A
#
# COMPACT_ATOMS: atom_id res chain seq x y z
N MET A 1 -50.09 46.96 -47.59
CA MET A 1 -49.01 47.97 -47.46
C MET A 1 -48.72 48.02 -45.96
N GLU A 2 -47.53 47.79 -45.41
CA GLU A 2 -46.17 48.04 -45.87
C GLU A 2 -45.21 47.07 -45.13
N LYS A 3 -44.14 46.64 -45.80
CA LYS A 3 -43.08 45.74 -45.30
C LYS A 3 -41.92 46.57 -44.72
N LYS A 4 -41.03 45.87 -43.98
CA LYS A 4 -39.57 46.13 -43.72
C LYS A 4 -39.28 46.62 -42.29
N HIS A 5 -38.19 46.26 -41.61
CA HIS A 5 -37.08 45.33 -41.84
C HIS A 5 -36.48 44.96 -40.45
N ILE A 6 -35.93 43.75 -40.38
CA ILE A 6 -35.10 43.22 -39.28
C ILE A 6 -33.76 43.98 -39.20
N LYS A 7 -33.29 44.28 -37.97
CA LYS A 7 -31.85 44.30 -37.66
C LYS A 7 -31.57 43.64 -36.30
N ARG A 8 -30.65 42.68 -36.33
CA ARG A 8 -30.07 41.95 -35.19
C ARG A 8 -29.11 42.87 -34.42
N ALA A 9 -29.08 42.76 -33.09
CA ALA A 9 -27.87 43.01 -32.30
C ALA A 9 -27.87 42.11 -31.06
N SER A 10 -26.79 41.35 -30.95
CA SER A 10 -26.49 40.34 -29.93
C SER A 10 -25.99 41.01 -28.65
N HIS A 11 -26.52 40.65 -27.48
CA HIS A 11 -25.75 40.75 -26.24
C HIS A 11 -26.04 39.58 -25.28
N LYS A 12 -25.11 38.62 -25.34
CA LYS A 12 -24.40 37.98 -24.22
C LYS A 12 -25.21 37.42 -23.04
N LYS A 13 -25.27 36.08 -23.03
CA LYS A 13 -25.47 35.20 -21.88
C LYS A 13 -24.77 35.71 -20.60
N LEU A 14 -25.48 35.74 -19.48
CA LEU A 14 -24.89 35.57 -18.15
C LEU A 14 -25.54 34.35 -17.50
N ASN A 15 -24.98 33.20 -17.88
CA ASN A 15 -25.09 31.97 -17.13
C ASN A 15 -24.67 32.28 -15.69
N LYS A 16 -25.59 32.12 -14.74
CA LYS A 16 -25.26 32.07 -13.32
C LYS A 16 -24.47 30.78 -13.11
N SER A 17 -23.15 30.84 -13.33
CA SER A 17 -22.26 29.72 -13.02
C SER A 17 -22.32 29.52 -11.52
N ARG A 18 -23.12 28.55 -11.07
CA ARG A 18 -22.80 27.84 -9.85
C ARG A 18 -21.37 27.33 -10.06
N ALA A 19 -20.43 27.93 -9.34
CA ALA A 19 -19.09 27.39 -9.25
C ALA A 19 -19.23 26.00 -8.63
N VAL A 20 -19.29 24.98 -9.49
CA VAL A 20 -19.04 23.62 -9.08
C VAL A 20 -17.59 23.62 -8.64
N SER A 21 -17.39 23.68 -7.33
CA SER A 21 -16.14 23.30 -6.69
C SER A 21 -15.74 21.94 -7.28
N LYS A 22 -14.73 21.94 -8.15
CA LYS A 22 -14.13 20.72 -8.70
C LYS A 22 -13.49 20.00 -7.52
N SER A 23 -14.26 19.10 -6.93
CA SER A 23 -13.75 18.17 -5.93
C SER A 23 -12.66 17.33 -6.57
N ASN A 24 -11.43 17.48 -6.10
CA ASN A 24 -10.23 16.78 -6.59
C ASN A 24 -10.25 15.25 -6.36
N LYS A 25 -11.38 14.67 -5.98
CA LYS A 25 -11.54 13.24 -5.66
C LYS A 25 -11.27 12.31 -6.85
N ASN A 26 -11.48 12.77 -8.09
CA ASN A 26 -11.31 11.93 -9.28
C ASN A 26 -9.86 11.85 -9.80
N LYS A 27 -8.95 12.72 -9.33
CA LYS A 27 -7.53 12.62 -9.67
C LYS A 27 -6.78 11.59 -8.82
N PHE A 28 -7.23 11.38 -7.59
CA PHE A 28 -6.68 10.33 -6.72
C PHE A 28 -7.06 8.94 -7.21
N ILE A 29 -8.30 8.74 -7.67
CA ILE A 29 -8.80 7.45 -8.17
C ILE A 29 -8.04 7.00 -9.43
N PHE A 30 -7.67 7.93 -10.33
CA PHE A 30 -6.89 7.60 -11.53
C PHE A 30 -5.43 7.22 -11.21
N LEU A 31 -4.89 7.73 -10.11
CA LEU A 31 -3.52 7.42 -9.66
C LEU A 31 -3.45 6.05 -8.98
N THR A 32 -4.44 5.71 -8.15
CA THR A 32 -4.55 4.37 -7.54
C THR A 32 -4.75 3.29 -8.61
N VAL A 33 -5.65 3.50 -9.57
CA VAL A 33 -5.91 2.51 -10.65
C VAL A 33 -4.70 2.30 -11.57
N ALA A 34 -3.84 3.31 -11.75
CA ALA A 34 -2.61 3.20 -12.53
C ALA A 34 -1.49 2.44 -11.80
N VAL A 35 -1.33 2.64 -10.47
CA VAL A 35 -0.42 1.85 -9.62
C VAL A 35 -0.87 0.38 -9.57
N LEU A 36 -2.19 0.14 -9.56
CA LEU A 36 -2.80 -1.18 -9.58
C LEU A 36 -2.60 -1.93 -10.91
N LEU A 37 -2.51 -1.21 -12.04
CA LEU A 37 -2.22 -1.78 -13.37
C LEU A 37 -0.74 -2.17 -13.58
N VAL A 38 0.19 -1.52 -12.88
CA VAL A 38 1.64 -1.83 -12.92
C VAL A 38 1.99 -3.05 -12.06
N LEU A 39 1.28 -3.25 -10.95
CA LEU A 39 1.40 -4.45 -10.11
C LEU A 39 0.94 -5.73 -10.84
N ALA A 40 0.00 -5.60 -11.78
CA ALA A 40 -0.68 -6.71 -12.48
C ALA A 40 0.16 -7.48 -13.51
N VAL A 41 1.21 -6.90 -14.10
CA VAL A 41 2.02 -7.54 -15.17
C VAL A 41 3.12 -8.46 -14.60
N SER A 42 3.47 -8.28 -13.32
CA SER A 42 4.60 -8.93 -12.65
C SER A 42 4.49 -10.46 -12.47
N TYR A 43 3.29 -11.02 -12.61
CA TYR A 43 3.01 -12.39 -12.17
C TYR A 43 3.26 -13.50 -13.21
N TYR A 44 3.62 -13.22 -14.47
CA TYR A 44 3.62 -14.28 -15.51
C TYR A 44 4.86 -15.18 -15.61
N ALA A 45 5.88 -15.11 -14.75
CA ALA A 45 7.10 -15.92 -14.97
C ALA A 45 7.61 -16.64 -13.72
N ALA A 46 6.98 -17.77 -13.41
CA ALA A 46 7.45 -18.78 -12.47
C ALA A 46 8.86 -19.27 -12.81
N SER A 47 9.84 -19.06 -11.91
CA SER A 47 11.04 -19.90 -11.78
C SER A 47 11.90 -19.51 -10.56
N ARG A 48 12.05 -20.45 -9.62
CA ARG A 48 13.01 -20.47 -8.48
C ARG A 48 13.05 -19.19 -7.64
N ASP A 49 12.20 -19.13 -6.62
CA ASP A 49 12.20 -18.04 -5.63
C ASP A 49 13.52 -18.04 -4.85
N LYS A 50 14.42 -17.12 -5.21
CA LYS A 50 15.64 -16.86 -4.45
C LYS A 50 15.29 -16.17 -3.14
N VAL A 51 15.94 -16.59 -2.06
CA VAL A 51 15.83 -15.93 -0.75
C VAL A 51 16.72 -14.70 -0.78
N ALA A 52 16.16 -13.53 -0.49
CA ALA A 52 16.89 -12.27 -0.36
C ALA A 52 17.48 -12.10 1.04
N ALA A 53 16.72 -12.44 2.07
CA ALA A 53 17.16 -12.42 3.45
C ALA A 53 16.36 -13.41 4.33
N THR A 54 16.86 -13.70 5.52
CA THR A 54 16.08 -14.27 6.62
C THR A 54 16.09 -13.34 7.82
N VAL A 55 14.98 -13.27 8.55
CA VAL A 55 14.82 -12.48 9.79
C VAL A 55 14.09 -13.37 10.80
N TYR A 56 14.70 -13.63 11.97
CA TYR A 56 14.15 -14.58 12.96
C TYR A 56 13.84 -15.97 12.36
N GLY A 57 14.61 -16.40 11.37
CA GLY A 57 14.41 -17.67 10.66
C GLY A 57 13.33 -17.63 9.55
N GLU A 58 12.57 -16.54 9.43
CA GLU A 58 11.59 -16.35 8.35
C GLU A 58 12.24 -15.86 7.07
N LYS A 59 11.83 -16.40 5.93
CA LYS A 59 12.42 -16.09 4.61
C LYS A 59 11.74 -14.88 3.96
N ILE A 60 12.55 -13.93 3.51
CA ILE A 60 12.18 -12.85 2.59
C ILE A 60 12.70 -13.23 1.21
N TYR A 61 11.83 -13.28 0.20
CA TYR A 61 12.20 -13.67 -1.16
C TYR A 61 12.52 -12.46 -2.05
N GLU A 62 13.47 -12.61 -2.96
CA GLU A 62 13.87 -11.59 -3.94
C GLU A 62 12.67 -11.08 -4.76
N LYS A 63 11.74 -11.98 -5.12
CA LYS A 63 10.51 -11.62 -5.83
C LYS A 63 9.68 -10.55 -5.11
N ARG A 64 9.68 -10.53 -3.78
CA ARG A 64 8.92 -9.56 -2.97
C ARG A 64 9.57 -8.18 -3.09
N VAL A 65 10.91 -8.15 -3.02
CA VAL A 65 11.69 -6.92 -3.22
C VAL A 65 11.50 -6.39 -4.64
N ASP A 66 11.57 -7.26 -5.63
CA ASP A 66 11.40 -6.92 -7.04
C ASP A 66 9.98 -6.43 -7.36
N ALA A 67 8.96 -7.07 -6.80
CA ALA A 67 7.57 -6.66 -6.97
C ALA A 67 7.34 -5.24 -6.45
N ILE A 68 7.84 -4.93 -5.24
CA ILE A 68 7.76 -3.58 -4.68
C ILE A 68 8.57 -2.61 -5.54
N TYR A 69 9.81 -2.94 -5.92
CA TYR A 69 10.65 -2.08 -6.74
C TYR A 69 10.01 -1.72 -8.08
N ASN A 70 9.46 -2.71 -8.78
CA ASN A 70 8.83 -2.53 -10.09
C ASN A 70 7.49 -1.79 -9.99
N SER A 71 6.85 -1.77 -8.82
CA SER A 71 5.63 -1.00 -8.57
C SER A 71 5.87 0.50 -8.37
N LEU A 72 7.12 0.88 -8.10
CA LEU A 72 7.46 2.27 -7.88
C LEU A 72 7.34 3.08 -9.17
N PRO A 73 6.96 4.37 -9.07
CA PRO A 73 7.03 5.30 -10.19
C PRO A 73 8.41 5.27 -10.85
N SER A 74 8.48 5.40 -12.18
CA SER A 74 9.74 5.30 -12.93
C SER A 74 10.78 6.37 -12.57
N ASP A 75 10.35 7.46 -11.91
CA ASP A 75 11.18 8.53 -11.35
C ASP A 75 11.61 8.28 -9.89
N SER A 76 11.20 7.15 -9.30
CA SER A 76 11.59 6.77 -7.95
C SER A 76 13.09 6.47 -7.87
N LYS A 77 13.73 7.02 -6.84
CA LYS A 77 15.16 6.83 -6.53
C LYS A 77 15.40 5.74 -5.48
N ILE A 78 14.36 5.00 -5.11
CA ILE A 78 14.45 3.96 -4.08
C ILE A 78 15.14 2.74 -4.67
N SER A 79 16.21 2.25 -4.03
CA SER A 79 16.92 1.04 -4.45
C SER A 79 16.25 -0.23 -3.92
N LYS A 80 16.52 -1.37 -4.57
CA LYS A 80 16.10 -2.69 -4.08
C LYS A 80 16.68 -3.01 -2.70
N ALA A 81 17.92 -2.58 -2.43
CA ALA A 81 18.53 -2.72 -1.12
C ALA A 81 17.73 -1.98 -0.03
N LEU A 82 17.26 -0.76 -0.32
CA LEU A 82 16.44 0.01 0.60
C LEU A 82 15.08 -0.64 0.84
N ILE A 83 14.45 -1.20 -0.20
CA ILE A 83 13.20 -1.95 -0.08
C ILE A 83 13.38 -3.19 0.78
N LEU A 84 14.44 -3.98 0.55
CA LEU A 84 14.75 -5.14 1.37
C LEU A 84 14.92 -4.73 2.84
N GLN A 85 15.63 -3.63 3.09
CA GLN A 85 15.81 -3.12 4.45
C GLN A 85 14.48 -2.73 5.11
N GLN A 86 13.56 -2.12 4.37
CA GLN A 86 12.23 -1.79 4.87
C GLN A 86 11.42 -3.04 5.21
N ILE A 87 11.50 -4.10 4.41
CA ILE A 87 10.83 -5.38 4.70
C ILE A 87 11.41 -6.00 5.98
N ILE A 88 12.74 -5.96 6.15
CA ILE A 88 13.42 -6.45 7.35
C ILE A 88 12.94 -5.67 8.59
N ASP A 89 12.92 -4.34 8.52
CA ASP A 89 12.47 -3.49 9.62
C ASP A 89 11.00 -3.75 9.97
N MET A 90 10.17 -3.98 8.95
CA MET A 90 8.77 -4.36 9.12
C MET A 90 8.64 -5.69 9.89
N LYS A 91 9.42 -6.71 9.50
CA LYS A 91 9.45 -8.01 10.18
C LYS A 91 9.89 -7.90 11.63
N ILE A 92 10.86 -7.04 11.93
CA ILE A 92 11.28 -6.75 13.30
C ILE A 92 10.14 -6.15 14.12
N LEU A 93 9.39 -5.20 13.55
CA LEU A 93 8.26 -4.58 14.22
C LEU A 93 7.10 -5.56 14.45
N VAL A 94 6.80 -6.44 13.48
CA VAL A 94 5.80 -7.52 13.65
C VAL A 94 6.19 -8.41 14.81
N HIS A 95 7.42 -8.92 14.81
CA HIS A 95 7.89 -9.81 15.87
C HIS A 95 7.80 -9.15 17.25
N TYR A 96 8.25 -7.89 17.35
CA TYR A 96 8.12 -7.14 18.59
C TYR A 96 6.66 -6.95 19.00
N ALA A 97 5.77 -6.59 18.06
CA ALA A 97 4.35 -6.44 18.34
C ALA A 97 3.73 -7.76 18.86
N GLU A 98 4.09 -8.90 18.27
CA GLU A 98 3.69 -10.23 18.74
C GLU A 98 4.18 -10.52 20.16
N GLU A 99 5.45 -10.24 20.47
CA GLU A 99 6.02 -10.40 21.83
C GLU A 99 5.27 -9.53 22.86
N GLN A 100 4.82 -8.34 22.45
CA GLN A 100 4.02 -7.45 23.29
C GLN A 100 2.53 -7.83 23.35
N GLY A 101 2.12 -8.93 22.71
CA GLY A 101 0.74 -9.43 22.72
C GLY A 101 -0.21 -8.74 21.73
N PHE A 102 0.32 -8.02 20.74
CA PHE A 102 -0.44 -7.36 19.67
C PHE A 102 -0.58 -8.21 18.40
N GLY A 103 -0.05 -9.43 18.38
CA GLY A 103 -0.25 -10.37 17.27
C GLY A 103 -1.75 -10.65 17.06
N LEU A 104 -2.19 -10.65 15.80
CA LEU A 104 -3.58 -10.95 15.47
C LEU A 104 -3.75 -12.46 15.35
N SER A 105 -4.68 -13.04 16.11
CA SER A 105 -5.18 -14.36 15.76
C SER A 105 -5.89 -14.30 14.40
N ASP A 106 -5.94 -15.41 13.67
CA ASP A 106 -6.61 -15.45 12.36
C ASP A 106 -8.08 -15.00 12.46
N SER A 107 -8.75 -15.37 13.55
CA SER A 107 -10.12 -14.93 13.82
C SER A 107 -10.26 -13.43 14.09
N ALA A 108 -9.27 -12.83 14.77
CA ALA A 108 -9.25 -11.40 15.05
C ALA A 108 -8.93 -10.62 13.76
N PHE A 109 -7.99 -11.13 12.96
CA PHE A 109 -7.65 -10.60 11.65
C PHE A 109 -8.86 -10.58 10.71
N GLU A 110 -9.54 -11.71 10.51
CA GLU A 110 -10.72 -11.81 9.65
C GLU A 110 -11.86 -10.88 10.14
N SER A 111 -12.03 -10.77 11.46
CA SER A 111 -13.02 -9.86 12.04
C SER A 111 -12.70 -8.40 11.75
N GLU A 112 -11.46 -7.98 11.92
CA GLU A 112 -11.04 -6.60 11.69
C GLU A 112 -11.03 -6.25 10.19
N LEU A 113 -10.56 -7.17 9.36
CA LEU A 113 -10.63 -7.07 7.90
C LEU A 113 -12.08 -6.90 7.44
N LYS A 114 -13.01 -7.72 7.95
CA LYS A 114 -14.42 -7.61 7.60
C LYS A 114 -15.02 -6.25 7.98
N LYS A 115 -14.66 -5.68 9.14
CA LYS A 115 -15.10 -4.33 9.53
C LYS A 115 -14.54 -3.27 8.57
N LEU A 116 -13.25 -3.37 8.24
CA LEU A 116 -12.58 -2.45 7.33
C LEU A 116 -13.23 -2.46 5.95
N LEU A 117 -13.48 -3.64 5.39
CA LEU A 117 -14.07 -3.80 4.06
C LEU A 117 -15.55 -3.38 4.03
N ALA A 118 -16.30 -3.66 5.10
CA ALA A 118 -17.67 -3.18 5.23
C ALA A 118 -17.76 -1.65 5.18
N SER A 119 -16.78 -0.94 5.76
CA SER A 119 -16.73 0.54 5.69
C SER A 119 -16.48 1.08 4.27
N GLN A 120 -15.94 0.25 3.38
CA GLN A 120 -15.58 0.58 2.00
C GLN A 120 -16.57 0.01 0.97
N ASN A 121 -17.61 -0.71 1.42
CA ASN A 121 -18.51 -1.50 0.58
C ASN A 121 -17.77 -2.49 -0.35
N GLU A 122 -16.65 -3.05 0.10
CA GLU A 122 -15.86 -4.02 -0.66
C GLU A 122 -16.15 -5.45 -0.12
N PRO A 123 -16.55 -6.40 -0.97
CA PRO A 123 -16.67 -7.81 -0.58
C PRO A 123 -15.31 -8.45 -0.28
N ILE A 124 -15.23 -9.34 0.72
CA ILE A 124 -13.97 -10.03 1.09
C ILE A 124 -13.35 -10.83 -0.05
N ASP A 125 -14.16 -11.50 -0.87
CA ASP A 125 -13.67 -12.28 -2.01
C ASP A 125 -13.15 -11.37 -3.13
N GLU A 126 -13.73 -10.18 -3.27
CA GLU A 126 -13.27 -9.17 -4.22
C GLU A 126 -11.97 -8.54 -3.71
N PHE A 127 -11.90 -8.19 -2.42
CA PHE A 127 -10.68 -7.72 -1.79
C PHE A 127 -9.55 -8.75 -1.88
N ARG A 128 -9.82 -10.02 -1.57
CA ARG A 128 -8.83 -11.10 -1.67
C ARG A 128 -8.33 -11.25 -3.11
N LYS A 129 -9.24 -11.29 -4.08
CA LYS A 129 -8.87 -11.28 -5.50
C LYS A 129 -8.07 -10.03 -5.85
N ASN A 130 -8.44 -8.87 -5.34
CA ASN A 130 -7.75 -7.61 -5.59
C ASN A 130 -6.32 -7.66 -5.06
N ILE A 131 -6.09 -8.02 -3.80
CA ILE A 131 -4.73 -8.14 -3.25
C ILE A 131 -3.94 -9.29 -3.90
N GLU A 132 -4.59 -10.40 -4.28
CA GLU A 132 -3.96 -11.50 -5.03
C GLU A 132 -3.57 -11.05 -6.45
N LEU A 133 -4.41 -10.25 -7.11
CA LEU A 133 -4.09 -9.56 -8.37
C LEU A 133 -2.92 -8.58 -8.19
N TRP A 134 -2.62 -8.15 -6.96
CA TRP A 134 -1.48 -7.29 -6.61
C TRP A 134 -0.28 -8.08 -6.10
N GLY A 135 -0.34 -9.43 -6.10
CA GLY A 135 0.72 -10.29 -5.61
C GLY A 135 0.95 -10.23 -4.11
N ILE A 136 0.00 -9.68 -3.34
CA ILE A 136 0.03 -9.58 -1.90
C ILE A 136 -0.73 -10.79 -1.34
N THR A 137 -0.09 -11.55 -0.46
CA THR A 137 -0.76 -12.66 0.22
C THR A 137 -1.63 -12.14 1.37
N MET A 138 -2.56 -12.96 1.84
CA MET A 138 -3.34 -12.57 3.01
C MET A 138 -2.47 -12.43 4.27
N ASP A 139 -1.39 -13.19 4.35
CA ASP A 139 -0.43 -13.13 5.44
C ASP A 139 0.34 -11.80 5.42
N ASP A 140 0.79 -11.34 4.24
CA ASP A 140 1.44 -10.03 4.08
C ASP A 140 0.51 -8.88 4.53
N TYR A 141 -0.78 -8.99 4.24
CA TYR A 141 -1.77 -7.99 4.65
C TYR A 141 -2.04 -8.04 6.16
N LYS A 142 -2.05 -9.25 6.74
CA LYS A 142 -2.17 -9.45 8.19
C LYS A 142 -1.01 -8.81 8.95
N GLU A 143 0.23 -9.06 8.52
CA GLU A 143 1.44 -8.43 9.07
C GLU A 143 1.32 -6.88 9.05
N SER A 144 0.85 -6.32 7.93
CA SER A 144 0.64 -4.88 7.80
C SER A 144 -0.43 -4.36 8.78
N MET A 145 -1.50 -5.12 8.99
CA MET A 145 -2.57 -4.78 9.91
C MET A 145 -2.12 -4.84 11.38
N GLU A 146 -1.35 -5.86 11.76
CA GLU A 146 -0.75 -6.00 13.08
C GLU A 146 0.12 -4.80 13.43
N ILE A 147 0.98 -4.38 12.49
CA ILE A 147 1.79 -3.17 12.65
C ILE A 147 0.90 -1.94 12.76
N SER A 148 -0.13 -1.81 11.93
CA SER A 148 -1.04 -0.66 12.04
C SER A 148 -1.74 -0.60 13.39
N ILE A 149 -2.12 -1.73 13.98
CA ILE A 149 -2.76 -1.79 15.29
C ILE A 149 -1.75 -1.45 16.38
N PHE A 150 -0.56 -2.03 16.31
CA PHE A 150 0.52 -1.75 17.25
C PHE A 150 0.92 -0.26 17.22
N ILE A 151 1.06 0.34 16.04
CA ILE A 151 1.35 1.77 15.90
C ILE A 151 0.24 2.62 16.50
N LYS A 152 -1.03 2.32 16.21
CA LYS A 152 -2.16 3.06 16.79
C LYS A 152 -2.26 2.90 18.31
N GLY A 153 -2.07 1.69 18.82
CA GLY A 153 -2.22 1.39 20.25
C GLY A 153 -1.06 1.85 21.11
N VAL A 154 0.16 1.89 20.56
CA VAL A 154 1.40 2.03 21.35
C VAL A 154 2.25 3.22 20.91
N LEU A 155 2.26 3.56 19.62
CA LEU A 155 3.20 4.51 19.03
C LEU A 155 2.54 5.77 18.46
N GLU A 156 1.26 6.01 18.75
CA GLU A 156 0.43 7.06 18.13
C GLU A 156 1.04 8.47 18.25
N ASN A 157 1.99 8.68 19.18
CA ASN A 157 2.74 9.93 19.36
C ASN A 157 4.27 9.76 19.46
N ASN A 158 4.85 8.60 19.12
CA ASN A 158 6.29 8.36 19.36
C ASN A 158 6.98 7.57 18.24
N ALA A 159 7.30 8.27 17.15
CA ALA A 159 8.11 7.73 16.05
C ALA A 159 9.54 7.34 16.49
N GLU A 160 10.08 8.00 17.53
CA GLU A 160 11.40 7.67 18.09
C GLU A 160 11.40 6.29 18.77
N ALA A 161 10.28 5.89 19.38
CA ALA A 161 10.13 4.56 19.95
C ALA A 161 10.13 3.46 18.87
N ALA A 162 9.51 3.69 17.71
CA ALA A 162 9.58 2.75 16.59
C ALA A 162 11.02 2.56 16.08
N ALA A 163 11.75 3.66 15.93
CA ALA A 163 13.15 3.63 15.50
C ALA A 163 14.04 2.87 16.50
N ASN A 164 13.84 3.09 17.81
CA ASN A 164 14.57 2.36 18.84
C ASN A 164 14.24 0.86 18.83
N ILE A 165 12.97 0.48 18.67
CA ILE A 165 12.57 -0.94 18.54
C ILE A 165 13.28 -1.60 17.36
N ILE A 166 13.29 -0.94 16.19
CA ILE A 166 13.99 -1.44 15.01
C ILE A 166 15.49 -1.58 15.30
N GLU A 167 16.11 -0.58 15.93
CA GLU A 167 17.55 -0.60 16.23
C GLU A 167 17.91 -1.74 17.20
N GLN A 168 17.14 -1.94 18.27
CA GLN A 168 17.34 -3.05 19.19
C GLN A 168 17.08 -4.39 18.51
N GLY A 169 15.97 -4.49 17.77
CA GLY A 169 15.61 -5.69 17.02
C GLY A 169 16.67 -6.09 16.00
N ARG A 170 17.32 -5.15 15.31
CA ARG A 170 18.44 -5.47 14.42
C ARG A 170 19.66 -6.05 15.15
N LYS A 171 19.86 -5.73 16.42
CA LYS A 171 20.96 -6.27 17.24
C LYS A 171 20.65 -7.68 17.76
N THR A 172 19.37 -7.99 17.96
CA THR A 172 18.92 -9.26 18.54
C THR A 172 18.41 -10.26 17.51
N ALA A 173 17.97 -9.78 16.36
CA ALA A 173 17.44 -10.60 15.28
C ALA A 173 18.55 -11.37 14.58
N ASP A 174 18.29 -12.64 14.30
CA ASP A 174 19.08 -13.43 13.37
C ASP A 174 18.74 -12.99 11.94
N ILE A 175 19.51 -12.02 11.43
CA ILE A 175 19.36 -11.46 10.08
C ILE A 175 20.48 -11.97 9.20
N VAL A 176 20.13 -12.71 8.15
CA VAL A 176 21.09 -13.16 7.12
C VAL A 176 20.63 -12.63 5.77
N ILE A 177 21.45 -11.81 5.12
CA ILE A 177 21.17 -11.26 3.79
C ILE A 177 21.92 -12.08 2.75
N TYR A 178 21.19 -12.62 1.77
CA TYR A 178 21.71 -13.46 0.69
C TYR A 178 21.80 -12.71 -0.65
N SER A 179 20.92 -11.73 -0.87
CA SER A 179 20.89 -10.96 -2.12
C SER A 179 22.01 -9.91 -2.18
N GLU A 180 22.66 -9.79 -3.34
CA GLU A 180 23.70 -8.78 -3.60
C GLU A 180 23.11 -7.48 -4.19
N TYR A 181 21.99 -6.99 -3.66
CA TYR A 181 21.45 -5.71 -4.11
C TYR A 181 22.45 -4.59 -3.81
N LYS A 182 22.96 -3.92 -4.86
CA LYS A 182 23.84 -2.75 -4.76
C LYS A 182 23.03 -1.45 -4.63
#